data_AF-A0A2E9XDY6-F1
#
_entry.id   AF-A0A2E9XDY6-F1
#
_cell.length_a   1.000
_cell.length_b   1.000
_cell.length_c   1.000
_cell.angle_alpha   90.00
_cell.angle_beta   90.00
_cell.angle_gamma   90.00
#
_symmetry.space_group_name_H-M   'P 1'
#
loop_
_entity.id
_entity.type
_entity.pdbx_description
1 polymer ?
#
loop_
_entity_poly.entity_id
_entity_poly.type
_entity_poly.pdbx_seq_one_letter_code
_entity_poly.pdbx_strand_id
1 'polypeptide(L)'
;MVDVFRKSEDLPIVANEAVAIGASSLWIQLGLWSVEAAQIALQSGVEVVMDRCIKIEHARFHGGLHRAGFDTGVIDSRRKMNKR
;
A
#
# COMPACT_ATOMS: atom_id res chain seq x y z
N MET A 1 8.07 -5.67 2.30
CA MET A 1 6.69 -5.12 2.28
C MET A 1 6.05 -5.40 0.93
N VAL A 2 4.85 -5.98 0.93
CA VAL A 2 3.98 -6.17 -0.24
C VAL A 2 2.87 -5.12 -0.17
N ASP A 3 2.78 -4.25 -1.18
CA ASP A 3 1.78 -3.18 -1.28
C ASP A 3 0.65 -3.59 -2.25
N VAL A 4 -0.58 -3.63 -1.77
CA VAL A 4 -1.69 -4.33 -2.45
C VAL A 4 -2.77 -3.36 -2.90
N PHE A 5 -2.94 -3.27 -4.23
CA PHE A 5 -4.02 -2.55 -4.92
C PHE A 5 -5.04 -3.50 -5.59
N ARG A 6 -4.96 -4.80 -5.30
CA ARG A 6 -5.90 -5.82 -5.83
C ARG A 6 -7.27 -5.70 -5.14
N LYS A 7 -8.33 -6.13 -5.85
CA LYS A 7 -9.69 -6.18 -5.29
C LYS A 7 -9.77 -7.09 -4.06
N SER A 8 -10.73 -6.83 -3.17
CA SER A 8 -10.84 -7.53 -1.88
C SER A 8 -10.90 -9.05 -1.98
N GLU A 9 -11.52 -9.58 -3.05
CA GLU A 9 -11.64 -11.02 -3.34
C GLU A 9 -10.29 -11.71 -3.53
N ASP A 10 -9.26 -10.98 -4.00
CA ASP A 10 -7.94 -11.54 -4.27
C ASP A 10 -7.00 -11.46 -3.07
N LEU A 11 -7.38 -10.74 -2.01
CA LEU A 11 -6.49 -10.47 -0.86
C LEU A 11 -6.00 -11.74 -0.15
N PRO A 12 -6.82 -12.80 0.04
CA PRO A 12 -6.33 -14.05 0.63
C PRO A 12 -5.23 -14.72 -0.22
N ILE A 13 -5.35 -14.69 -1.55
CA ILE A 13 -4.33 -15.24 -2.45
C ILE A 13 -3.04 -14.42 -2.32
N VAL A 14 -3.15 -13.09 -2.35
CA VAL A 14 -2.00 -12.19 -2.18
C VAL A 14 -1.33 -12.36 -0.81
N ALA A 15 -2.10 -12.61 0.25
CA ALA A 15 -1.54 -12.88 1.57
C ALA A 15 -0.70 -14.16 1.59
N ASN A 16 -1.18 -15.25 0.96
CA ASN A 16 -0.40 -16.48 0.80
C ASN A 16 0.88 -16.25 0.00
N GLU A 17 0.81 -15.51 -1.10
CA GLU A 17 1.99 -15.15 -1.91
C GLU A 17 2.99 -14.32 -1.10
N ALA A 18 2.52 -13.36 -0.30
CA ALA A 18 3.35 -12.53 0.57
C ALA A 18 4.07 -13.36 1.64
N VAL A 19 3.37 -14.33 2.24
CA VAL A 19 3.97 -15.30 3.17
C VAL A 19 5.03 -16.15 2.46
N ALA A 20 4.72 -16.66 1.27
CA ALA A 20 5.62 -17.55 0.52
C ALA A 20 6.96 -16.88 0.15
N ILE A 21 6.96 -15.57 -0.11
CA ILE A 21 8.18 -14.81 -0.40
C ILE A 21 8.90 -14.31 0.87
N GLY A 22 8.38 -14.61 2.06
CA GLY A 22 8.93 -14.13 3.33
C GLY A 22 8.83 -12.61 3.49
N ALA A 23 7.71 -12.01 3.04
CA ALA A 23 7.52 -10.58 3.17
C ALA A 23 7.47 -10.15 4.64
N SER A 24 8.15 -9.05 4.96
CA SER A 24 8.09 -8.45 6.30
C SER A 24 6.69 -7.97 6.69
N SER A 25 5.92 -7.50 5.70
CA SER A 25 4.63 -6.86 5.92
C SER A 25 3.75 -6.92 4.68
N LEU A 26 2.43 -7.01 4.91
CA LEU A 26 1.36 -6.95 3.94
C LEU A 26 0.57 -5.65 4.14
N TRP A 27 0.65 -4.74 3.17
CA TRP A 27 -0.01 -3.44 3.23
C TRP A 27 -1.18 -3.40 2.24
N ILE A 28 -2.40 -3.45 2.75
CA ILE A 28 -3.63 -3.42 1.97
C ILE A 28 -4.11 -1.97 1.89
N GLN A 29 -4.20 -1.44 0.67
CA GLN A 29 -4.46 -0.02 0.42
C GLN A 29 -5.83 0.46 0.90
N LEU A 30 -5.99 1.78 0.94
CA LEU A 30 -7.21 2.46 1.37
C LEU A 30 -8.45 1.95 0.63
N GLY A 31 -9.53 1.69 1.37
CA GLY A 31 -10.78 1.15 0.87
C GLY A 31 -10.80 -0.38 0.74
N LEU A 32 -9.71 -1.07 1.04
CA LEU A 32 -9.58 -2.52 0.93
C LEU A 32 -9.24 -3.14 2.29
N TRP A 33 -9.91 -4.25 2.61
CA TRP A 33 -9.66 -5.04 3.82
C TRP A 33 -10.14 -6.49 3.62
N SER A 34 -9.54 -7.42 4.35
CA SER A 34 -9.97 -8.82 4.40
C SER A 34 -9.50 -9.46 5.71
N VAL A 35 -10.44 -9.99 6.50
CA VAL A 35 -10.13 -10.68 7.76
C VAL A 35 -9.32 -11.95 7.50
N GLU A 36 -9.67 -12.70 6.45
CA GLU A 36 -8.96 -13.91 6.06
C GLU A 36 -7.51 -13.61 5.68
N ALA A 37 -7.27 -12.58 4.86
CA ALA A 37 -5.92 -12.16 4.49
C ALA A 37 -5.09 -11.74 5.72
N ALA A 38 -5.71 -11.03 6.67
CA ALA A 38 -5.07 -10.66 7.92
C ALA A 38 -4.73 -11.88 8.78
N GLN A 39 -5.62 -12.87 8.85
CA GLN A 39 -5.36 -14.13 9.59
C GLN A 39 -4.17 -14.88 8.99
N ILE A 40 -4.13 -15.06 7.66
CA ILE A 40 -3.02 -15.72 6.96
C ILE A 40 -1.68 -15.02 7.26
N ALA A 41 -1.65 -13.69 7.15
CA ALA A 41 -0.45 -12.90 7.42
C ALA A 41 0.00 -13.03 8.88
N LEU A 42 -0.90 -12.77 9.83
CA LEU A 42 -0.57 -12.77 11.26
C LEU A 42 -0.12 -14.14 11.78
N GLN A 43 -0.77 -15.23 11.33
CA GLN A 43 -0.38 -16.59 11.71
C GLN A 43 1.02 -16.98 11.20
N SER A 44 1.46 -16.32 10.12
CA SER A 44 2.76 -16.56 9.50
C SER A 44 3.84 -15.56 9.97
N GLY A 45 3.52 -14.68 10.93
CA GLY A 45 4.44 -13.66 11.43
C GLY A 45 4.64 -12.46 10.50
N VAL A 46 3.78 -12.29 9.48
CA VAL A 46 3.78 -11.13 8.59
C VAL A 46 2.93 -10.02 9.22
N GLU A 47 3.50 -8.82 9.40
CA GLU A 47 2.73 -7.67 9.89
C GLU A 47 1.68 -7.26 8.86
N VAL A 48 0.47 -6.93 9.32
CA VAL A 48 -0.63 -6.53 8.41
C VAL A 48 -1.10 -5.11 8.71
N VAL A 49 -1.26 -4.33 7.64
CA VAL A 49 -1.93 -3.04 7.65
C VAL A 49 -3.06 -3.09 6.63
N MET A 50 -4.25 -2.65 7.01
CA MET A 50 -5.41 -2.63 6.12
C MET A 50 -6.09 -1.28 6.11
N ASP A 51 -6.75 -0.97 4.99
CA ASP A 51 -7.51 0.27 4.80
C ASP A 51 -6.66 1.53 5.06
N ARG A 52 -5.40 1.53 4.63
CA ARG A 52 -4.50 2.68 4.77
C ARG A 52 -3.76 2.95 3.48
N CYS A 53 -3.67 4.21 3.07
CA CYS A 53 -2.85 4.61 1.94
C CYS A 53 -1.43 4.96 2.41
N ILE A 54 -0.40 4.32 1.82
CA ILE A 54 1.01 4.62 2.13
C ILE A 54 1.32 6.11 1.97
N LYS A 55 0.80 6.75 0.91
CA LYS A 55 1.06 8.18 0.67
C LYS A 55 0.49 9.07 1.79
N ILE A 56 -0.72 8.76 2.26
CA ILE A 56 -1.37 9.51 3.34
C ILE A 56 -0.64 9.25 4.65
N GLU A 57 -0.33 8.00 4.98
CA GLU A 57 0.39 7.67 6.21
C GLU A 57 1.80 8.26 6.23
N HIS A 58 2.53 8.20 5.12
CA HIS A 58 3.84 8.85 4.99
C HIS A 58 3.74 10.36 5.24
N ALA A 59 2.75 11.03 4.62
CA ALA A 59 2.57 12.46 4.81
C ALA A 59 2.00 12.82 6.20
N ARG A 60 1.30 11.92 6.88
CA ARG A 60 0.86 12.11 8.28
C ARG A 60 2.07 12.31 9.21
N PHE A 61 3.17 11.62 8.93
CA PHE A 61 4.40 11.74 9.73
C PHE A 61 5.41 12.77 9.18
N HIS A 62 5.44 13.02 7.86
CA HIS A 62 6.45 13.88 7.23
C HIS A 62 5.90 15.20 6.63
N GLY A 63 4.59 15.42 6.68
CA GLY A 63 3.93 16.54 6.02
C GLY A 63 3.97 16.45 4.49
N GLY A 64 3.66 17.58 3.82
CA GLY A 64 3.87 17.71 2.37
C GLY A 64 2.88 16.97 1.46
N LEU A 65 1.74 16.47 1.98
CA LEU A 65 0.75 15.76 1.17
C LEU A 65 0.28 16.58 -0.06
N HIS A 66 0.10 17.90 0.12
CA HIS A 66 -0.22 18.88 -0.93
C HIS A 66 0.88 19.09 -1.98
N ARG A 67 2.10 18.55 -1.77
CA ARG A 67 3.17 18.54 -2.78
C ARG A 67 3.28 17.19 -3.49
N ALA A 68 2.68 16.14 -2.92
CA ALA A 68 2.71 14.77 -3.44
C ALA A 68 1.58 14.49 -4.47
N GLY A 69 1.37 15.45 -5.40
CA GLY A 69 0.42 15.32 -6.52
C GLY A 69 -1.03 15.70 -6.21
N PHE A 70 -1.35 16.14 -4.99
CA PHE A 70 -2.63 16.78 -4.67
C PHE A 70 -2.47 18.30 -4.74
N ASP A 71 -3.50 19.03 -5.17
CA ASP A 71 -3.55 20.51 -5.19
C ASP A 71 -2.33 21.21 -5.80
N THR A 72 -1.59 20.52 -6.67
CA THR A 72 -0.40 21.09 -7.32
C THR A 72 -0.77 22.16 -8.35
N GLY A 73 -2.04 22.24 -8.74
CA GLY A 73 -2.52 23.06 -9.85
C GLY A 73 -1.99 22.59 -11.22
N VAL A 74 -1.30 21.45 -11.28
CA VAL A 74 -0.64 20.93 -12.49
C VAL A 74 -1.20 19.56 -12.84
N ILE A 75 -1.92 19.48 -13.96
CA ILE A 75 -2.29 18.22 -14.62
C ILE A 75 -1.34 18.04 -15.80
N ASP A 76 -0.48 17.02 -15.73
CA ASP A 76 0.51 16.75 -16.77
C ASP A 76 0.68 15.24 -16.98
N SER A 77 0.68 14.79 -18.23
CA SER A 77 0.97 13.41 -18.62
C SER A 77 2.43 13.21 -19.05
N ARG A 78 3.22 14.28 -19.11
CA ARG A 78 4.62 14.24 -19.53
C ARG A 78 5.48 13.56 -18.46
N ARG A 79 6.34 12.64 -18.93
CA ARG A 79 7.38 12.04 -18.09
C ARG A 79 8.34 13.14 -17.63
N LYS A 80 8.40 13.42 -16.32
CA LYS A 80 9.42 14.31 -15.75
C LYS A 80 10.80 13.74 -16.06
N MET A 81 11.54 14.40 -16.95
CA MET A 81 12.96 14.14 -17.12
C MET A 81 13.68 14.78 -15.93
N ASN A 82 14.26 13.98 -15.05
CA ASN A 82 15.13 14.51 -13.99
C ASN A 82 16.27 15.28 -14.65
N LYS A 83 16.32 16.60 -14.43
CA LYS A 83 17.56 17.36 -14.61
C LYS A 83 18.46 16.91 -13.45
N ARG A 84 19.57 16.25 -13.79
CA ARG A 84 20.68 16.00 -12.85
C ARG A 84 21.20 17.33 -12.32
#